data_AF-A0A3C0HB74-F1
#
_entry.id   AF-A0A3C0HB74-F1
#
_cell.length_a   1.000
_cell.length_b   1.000
_cell.length_c   1.000
_cell.angle_alpha   90.00
_cell.angle_beta   90.00
_cell.angle_gamma   90.00
#
_symmetry.space_group_name_H-M   'P 1'
#
loop_
_entity.id
_entity.type
_entity.pdbx_description
1 polymer ?
#
loop_
_entity_poly.entity_id
_entity_poly.type
_entity_poly.pdbx_seq_one_letter_code
_entity_poly.pdbx_strand_id
1 'polypeptide(L)'
;MSACVDQEFDTPPGKAVQVEDISTTTISALKAMHTVGEDGTPIPAGTVVKGIVVSDDNAGSFFKEMVIQDASGGVLIRINRGDLSTIFRQGKQVFVMCDGLNIGDYNGLIQIGYPAAGENIDRIPDTEIDNHIIEGEFIGEIVPNKVSLSDINSSLYSTLIEIQEAEFEDGLIGSTLAIPNGGGTQNRTVEDCGGDKITLRASDFADFAGA
;
A
#
# COMPACT_ATOMS: atom_id res chain seq x y z
N MET A 1 24.61 10.09 -50.90
CA MET A 1 24.23 11.21 -50.02
C MET A 1 22.87 10.87 -49.41
N SER A 2 22.79 11.02 -48.09
CA SER A 2 21.69 10.89 -47.14
C SER A 2 20.35 10.28 -47.59
N ALA A 3 19.99 9.21 -46.89
CA ALA A 3 18.60 8.88 -46.58
C ALA A 3 18.54 8.25 -45.18
N CYS A 4 18.65 9.08 -44.14
CA CYS A 4 18.11 8.73 -42.84
C CYS A 4 16.78 9.49 -42.74
N VAL A 5 15.68 8.76 -42.85
CA VAL A 5 14.36 9.28 -42.52
C VAL A 5 14.31 9.29 -41.00
N ASP A 6 14.27 10.47 -40.40
CA ASP A 6 13.86 10.63 -39.00
C ASP A 6 12.40 10.18 -38.91
N GLN A 7 12.21 8.89 -38.62
CA GLN A 7 10.94 8.44 -38.10
C GLN A 7 10.88 8.93 -36.66
N GLU A 8 10.29 10.11 -36.47
CA GLU A 8 9.64 10.44 -35.20
C GLU A 8 8.65 9.31 -34.94
N PHE A 9 9.08 8.35 -34.11
CA PHE A 9 8.20 7.35 -33.56
C PHE A 9 7.17 8.12 -32.74
N ASP A 10 5.96 8.22 -33.29
CA ASP A 10 4.79 8.70 -32.59
C ASP A 10 4.54 7.72 -31.45
N THR A 11 5.17 8.00 -30.30
CA THR A 11 4.97 7.24 -29.07
C THR A 11 3.48 7.22 -28.80
N PRO A 12 2.85 6.05 -28.66
CA PRO A 12 1.43 5.97 -28.44
C PRO A 12 1.07 6.91 -27.29
N PRO A 13 0.07 7.79 -27.44
CA PRO A 13 -0.34 8.64 -26.35
C PRO A 13 -0.62 7.74 -25.14
N GLY A 14 0.06 8.02 -24.03
CA GLY A 14 -0.13 7.27 -22.80
C GLY A 14 -1.61 7.25 -22.42
N LYS A 15 -2.04 6.21 -21.69
CA LYS A 15 -3.40 6.12 -21.15
C LYS A 15 -3.73 7.44 -20.44
N ALA A 16 -4.85 8.05 -20.80
CA ALA A 16 -5.30 9.28 -20.15
C ALA A 16 -5.48 9.02 -18.65
N VAL A 17 -4.95 9.92 -17.82
CA VAL A 17 -5.04 9.84 -16.36
C VAL A 17 -6.04 10.87 -15.85
N GLN A 18 -6.63 10.57 -14.69
CA GLN A 18 -7.53 11.46 -13.99
C GLN A 18 -6.72 12.58 -13.32
N VAL A 19 -6.96 13.84 -13.73
CA VAL A 19 -6.24 15.02 -13.21
C VAL A 19 -7.09 15.76 -12.18
N GLU A 20 -8.41 15.83 -12.40
CA GLU A 20 -9.32 16.44 -11.45
C GLU A 20 -9.52 15.55 -10.23
N ASP A 21 -9.59 16.19 -9.06
CA ASP A 21 -9.92 15.49 -7.83
C ASP A 21 -11.41 15.15 -7.77
N ILE A 22 -11.71 13.86 -7.89
CA ILE A 22 -13.07 13.31 -7.79
C ILE A 22 -13.36 12.67 -6.42
N SER A 23 -12.45 12.80 -5.45
CA SER A 23 -12.67 12.24 -4.11
C SER A 23 -13.85 12.89 -3.39
N THR A 24 -14.64 12.08 -2.70
CA THR A 24 -15.81 12.53 -1.93
C THR A 24 -15.58 12.45 -0.43
N THR A 25 -14.53 11.74 0.00
CA THR A 25 -14.12 11.64 1.40
C THR A 25 -12.61 11.41 1.53
N THR A 26 -12.10 11.57 2.74
CA THR A 26 -10.71 11.26 3.10
C THR A 26 -10.57 9.80 3.53
N ILE A 27 -9.35 9.25 3.46
CA ILE A 27 -9.08 7.86 3.89
C ILE A 27 -9.41 7.64 5.37
N SER A 28 -9.07 8.59 6.25
CA SER A 28 -9.36 8.49 7.68
C SER A 28 -10.87 8.44 7.96
N ALA A 29 -11.64 9.32 7.31
CA ALA A 29 -13.10 9.32 7.43
C ALA A 29 -13.74 8.04 6.87
N LEU A 30 -13.19 7.47 5.79
CA LEU A 30 -13.62 6.18 5.27
C LEU A 30 -13.36 5.06 6.29
N LYS A 31 -12.14 4.97 6.85
CA LYS A 31 -11.78 3.97 7.87
C LYS A 31 -12.69 4.03 9.10
N ALA A 32 -13.10 5.23 9.51
CA ALA A 32 -13.98 5.43 10.66
C ALA A 32 -15.40 4.86 10.49
N MET A 33 -15.80 4.44 9.28
CA MET A 33 -17.10 3.79 9.05
C MET A 33 -17.16 2.36 9.56
N HIS A 34 -16.00 1.72 9.80
CA HIS A 34 -15.93 0.32 10.22
C HIS A 34 -15.53 0.19 11.69
N THR A 35 -16.21 -0.70 12.41
CA THR A 35 -15.85 -1.10 13.77
C THR A 35 -14.92 -2.31 13.70
N VAL A 36 -13.70 -2.16 14.18
CA VAL A 36 -12.70 -3.26 14.21
C VAL A 36 -13.25 -4.49 14.95
N GLY A 37 -13.10 -5.65 14.33
CA GLY A 37 -13.55 -6.95 14.84
C GLY A 37 -14.99 -7.30 14.46
N GLU A 38 -15.71 -6.42 13.76
CA GLU A 38 -17.01 -6.72 13.17
C GLU A 38 -16.86 -7.26 11.73
N ASP A 39 -17.96 -7.78 11.18
CA ASP A 39 -18.02 -8.20 9.79
C ASP A 39 -17.85 -7.01 8.83
N GLY A 40 -17.57 -7.31 7.56
CA GLY A 40 -17.32 -6.31 6.54
C GLY A 40 -18.45 -5.30 6.42
N THR A 41 -18.10 -4.02 6.49
CA THR A 41 -19.03 -2.89 6.42
C THR A 41 -19.15 -2.42 4.96
N PRO A 42 -20.35 -2.45 4.36
CA PRO A 42 -20.56 -1.93 3.01
C PRO A 42 -20.28 -0.43 2.91
N ILE A 43 -19.53 -0.04 1.88
CA ILE A 43 -19.24 1.38 1.63
C ILE A 43 -20.43 2.03 0.91
N PRO A 44 -20.88 3.23 1.32
CA PRO A 44 -21.97 3.92 0.63
C PRO A 44 -21.67 4.20 -0.84
N ALA A 45 -22.69 4.07 -1.69
CA ALA A 45 -22.57 4.38 -3.11
C ALA A 45 -22.21 5.86 -3.36
N GLY A 46 -21.40 6.12 -4.39
CA GLY A 46 -20.79 7.41 -4.70
C GLY A 46 -19.55 7.74 -3.85
N THR A 47 -19.07 6.81 -3.02
CA THR A 47 -17.87 7.05 -2.22
C THR A 47 -16.63 6.87 -3.07
N VAL A 48 -15.76 7.88 -3.07
CA VAL A 48 -14.49 7.88 -3.79
C VAL A 48 -13.42 8.42 -2.85
N VAL A 49 -12.31 7.70 -2.74
CA VAL A 49 -11.10 8.19 -2.05
C VAL A 49 -9.96 8.35 -3.03
N LYS A 50 -9.18 9.42 -2.84
CA LYS A 50 -7.93 9.64 -3.55
C LYS A 50 -6.77 9.32 -2.62
N GLY A 51 -5.75 8.65 -3.14
CA GLY A 51 -4.51 8.43 -2.41
C GLY A 51 -3.31 8.31 -3.34
N ILE A 52 -2.12 8.43 -2.77
CA ILE A 52 -0.86 8.12 -3.44
C ILE A 52 -0.45 6.71 -3.03
N VAL A 53 -0.07 5.87 -3.99
CA VAL A 53 0.42 4.53 -3.72
C VAL A 53 1.77 4.61 -3.01
N VAL A 54 1.86 4.05 -1.81
CA VAL A 54 3.07 4.08 -0.97
C VAL A 54 3.70 2.72 -0.75
N SER A 55 2.97 1.64 -1.03
CA SER A 55 3.52 0.29 -1.08
C SER A 55 2.76 -0.52 -2.11
N ASP A 56 3.50 -1.37 -2.81
CA ASP A 56 3.01 -2.32 -3.81
C ASP A 56 3.59 -3.71 -3.53
N ASP A 57 3.31 -4.66 -4.42
CA ASP A 57 3.73 -6.05 -4.30
C ASP A 57 5.14 -6.35 -4.84
N ASN A 58 5.86 -5.34 -5.34
CA ASN A 58 7.15 -5.54 -6.03
C ASN A 58 8.23 -6.11 -5.12
N ALA A 59 8.30 -5.60 -3.90
CA ALA A 59 9.32 -6.00 -2.92
C ALA A 59 8.98 -7.33 -2.24
N GLY A 60 7.89 -8.02 -2.61
CA GLY A 60 7.54 -9.35 -2.10
C GLY A 60 7.05 -9.42 -0.64
N SER A 61 6.97 -8.27 0.05
CA SER A 61 6.43 -8.19 1.41
C SER A 61 4.91 -8.09 1.46
N PHE A 62 4.31 -7.48 0.44
CA PHE A 62 2.86 -7.39 0.26
C PHE A 62 2.48 -8.25 -0.94
N PHE A 63 1.54 -9.19 -0.77
CA PHE A 63 1.13 -10.07 -1.85
C PHE A 63 -0.31 -9.78 -2.24
N LYS A 64 -0.52 -9.29 -3.47
CA LYS A 64 -1.86 -8.97 -3.99
C LYS A 64 -2.56 -7.89 -3.15
N GLU A 65 -1.78 -6.89 -2.75
CA GLU A 65 -2.17 -5.79 -1.86
C GLU A 65 -1.47 -4.51 -2.31
N MET A 66 -2.17 -3.39 -2.21
CA MET A 66 -1.65 -2.05 -2.50
C MET A 66 -1.96 -1.15 -1.31
N VAL A 67 -1.00 -0.32 -0.89
CA VAL A 67 -1.22 0.65 0.18
C VAL A 67 -1.28 2.04 -0.41
N ILE A 68 -2.33 2.78 -0.08
CA ILE A 68 -2.49 4.18 -0.47
C ILE A 68 -2.57 5.08 0.75
N GLN A 69 -2.10 6.32 0.62
CA GLN A 69 -2.22 7.32 1.66
C GLN A 69 -2.63 8.69 1.12
N ASP A 70 -3.32 9.46 1.95
CA ASP A 70 -3.60 10.88 1.76
C ASP A 70 -3.10 11.66 3.00
N ALA A 71 -3.43 12.94 3.10
CA ALA A 71 -3.02 13.76 4.24
C ALA A 71 -3.69 13.36 5.58
N SER A 72 -4.74 12.55 5.55
CA SER A 72 -5.50 12.12 6.73
C SER A 72 -5.06 10.76 7.28
N GLY A 73 -4.42 9.92 6.46
CA GLY A 73 -3.94 8.60 6.83
C GLY A 73 -3.81 7.68 5.62
N GLY A 74 -3.63 6.39 5.88
CA GLY A 74 -3.51 5.39 4.83
C GLY A 74 -4.35 4.15 5.06
N VAL A 75 -4.55 3.40 3.97
CA VAL A 75 -5.38 2.21 3.93
C VAL A 75 -4.80 1.19 2.96
N LEU A 76 -4.98 -0.09 3.29
CA LEU A 76 -4.60 -1.20 2.44
C LEU A 76 -5.79 -1.61 1.57
N ILE A 77 -5.55 -1.74 0.27
CA ILE A 77 -6.51 -2.22 -0.73
C ILE A 77 -6.13 -3.64 -1.11
N ARG A 78 -7.06 -4.59 -0.95
CA ARG A 78 -6.86 -6.00 -1.31
C ARG A 78 -7.24 -6.23 -2.77
N ILE A 79 -6.31 -6.66 -3.61
CA ILE A 79 -6.50 -6.72 -5.07
C ILE A 79 -6.05 -8.08 -5.61
N ASN A 80 -6.87 -8.80 -6.36
CA ASN A 80 -6.54 -10.16 -6.82
C ASN A 80 -5.63 -10.21 -8.05
N ARG A 81 -4.73 -9.23 -8.22
CA ARG A 81 -3.77 -9.12 -9.32
C ARG A 81 -2.35 -9.04 -8.76
N GLY A 82 -1.41 -9.70 -9.43
CA GLY A 82 0.02 -9.53 -9.16
C GLY A 82 0.64 -8.50 -10.09
N ASP A 83 1.92 -8.20 -9.89
CA ASP A 83 2.66 -7.20 -10.67
C ASP A 83 1.99 -5.82 -10.59
N LEU A 84 1.40 -5.50 -9.43
CA LEU A 84 0.71 -4.23 -9.21
C LEU A 84 1.64 -3.04 -9.43
N SER A 85 2.93 -3.19 -9.14
CA SER A 85 3.94 -2.17 -9.41
C SER A 85 4.06 -1.74 -10.88
N THR A 86 3.64 -2.58 -11.83
CA THR A 86 3.65 -2.23 -13.26
C THR A 86 2.52 -1.27 -13.65
N ILE A 87 1.45 -1.24 -12.84
CA ILE A 87 0.24 -0.44 -13.09
C ILE A 87 0.16 0.71 -12.07
N PHE A 88 0.31 0.37 -10.79
CA PHE A 88 0.18 1.22 -9.61
C PHE A 88 1.52 1.34 -8.88
N ARG A 89 2.58 1.74 -9.60
CA ARG A 89 3.89 1.99 -8.96
C ARG A 89 3.79 3.00 -7.82
N GLN A 90 4.64 2.86 -6.82
CA GLN A 90 4.80 3.89 -5.77
C GLN A 90 4.94 5.29 -6.37
N GLY A 91 4.24 6.27 -5.79
CA GLY A 91 4.18 7.65 -6.28
C GLY A 91 3.10 7.91 -7.34
N LYS A 92 2.35 6.88 -7.76
CA LYS A 92 1.16 7.04 -8.58
C LYS A 92 -0.01 7.50 -7.72
N GLN A 93 -0.76 8.50 -8.17
CA GLN A 93 -2.07 8.82 -7.61
C GLN A 93 -3.11 7.83 -8.13
N VAL A 94 -4.03 7.43 -7.27
CA VAL A 94 -5.17 6.59 -7.64
C VAL A 94 -6.45 7.11 -6.99
N PHE A 95 -7.56 6.92 -7.69
CA PHE A 95 -8.89 7.12 -7.17
C PHE A 95 -9.56 5.77 -7.03
N VAL A 96 -9.99 5.43 -5.82
CA VAL A 96 -10.70 4.18 -5.53
C VAL A 96 -12.19 4.47 -5.50
N MET A 97 -12.91 3.96 -6.50
CA MET A 97 -14.36 3.94 -6.56
C MET A 97 -14.86 2.84 -5.64
N CYS A 98 -15.49 3.20 -4.54
CA CYS A 98 -15.84 2.24 -3.47
C CYS A 98 -17.21 1.57 -3.65
N ASP A 99 -17.91 1.86 -4.74
CA ASP A 99 -19.25 1.33 -5.01
C ASP A 99 -19.24 -0.19 -5.10
N GLY A 100 -19.88 -0.87 -4.14
CA GLY A 100 -19.89 -2.34 -4.09
C GLY A 100 -18.67 -2.95 -3.39
N LEU A 101 -17.78 -2.13 -2.83
CA LEU A 101 -16.70 -2.57 -1.94
C LEU A 101 -17.13 -2.52 -0.47
N ASN A 102 -16.41 -3.28 0.35
CA ASN A 102 -16.55 -3.29 1.80
C ASN A 102 -15.26 -2.82 2.47
N ILE A 103 -15.40 -2.25 3.66
CA ILE A 103 -14.31 -2.08 4.62
C ILE A 103 -14.32 -3.27 5.56
N GLY A 104 -13.15 -3.83 5.81
CA GLY A 104 -12.97 -4.85 6.84
C GLY A 104 -11.69 -4.63 7.61
N ASP A 105 -11.37 -5.57 8.49
CA ASP A 105 -10.10 -5.58 9.20
C ASP A 105 -9.51 -6.99 9.33
N TYR A 106 -8.18 -7.01 9.49
CA TYR A 106 -7.43 -8.20 9.83
C TYR A 106 -6.45 -7.89 10.95
N ASN A 107 -6.64 -8.50 12.12
CA ASN A 107 -5.90 -8.18 13.34
C ASN A 107 -5.89 -6.67 13.67
N GLY A 108 -7.01 -5.98 13.44
CA GLY A 108 -7.14 -4.54 13.70
C GLY A 108 -6.53 -3.62 12.63
N LEU A 109 -5.94 -4.17 11.57
CA LEU A 109 -5.55 -3.39 10.40
C LEU A 109 -6.77 -3.24 9.48
N ILE A 110 -7.28 -2.02 9.34
CA ILE A 110 -8.40 -1.72 8.44
C ILE A 110 -7.96 -1.80 6.98
N GLN A 111 -8.81 -2.41 6.15
CA GLN A 111 -8.57 -2.76 4.76
C GLN A 111 -9.83 -2.51 3.93
N ILE A 112 -9.67 -2.32 2.62
CA ILE A 112 -10.76 -2.22 1.66
C ILE A 112 -10.66 -3.39 0.68
N GLY A 113 -11.79 -4.00 0.38
CA GLY A 113 -11.85 -5.15 -0.51
C GLY A 113 -13.26 -5.43 -1.00
N TYR A 114 -13.43 -6.58 -1.63
CA TYR A 114 -14.70 -7.03 -2.16
C TYR A 114 -15.56 -7.67 -1.06
N PRO A 115 -16.90 -7.61 -1.13
CA PRO A 115 -17.77 -8.31 -0.19
C PRO A 115 -17.49 -9.83 -0.22
N ALA A 116 -17.36 -10.44 0.96
CA ALA A 116 -17.12 -11.87 1.11
C ALA A 116 -18.25 -12.54 1.88
N ALA A 117 -18.49 -13.82 1.60
CA ALA A 117 -19.42 -14.64 2.37
C ALA A 117 -18.66 -15.39 3.48
N GLY A 118 -18.87 -15.02 4.74
CA GLY A 118 -18.26 -15.70 5.90
C GLY A 118 -16.80 -15.29 6.20
N GLU A 119 -16.28 -14.28 5.50
CA GLU A 119 -15.04 -13.58 5.84
C GLU A 119 -15.34 -12.08 5.99
N ASN A 120 -14.40 -11.31 6.55
CA ASN A 120 -14.56 -9.86 6.70
C ASN A 120 -14.68 -9.19 5.31
N ILE A 121 -13.66 -9.39 4.46
CA ILE A 121 -13.60 -8.93 3.05
C ILE A 121 -12.72 -9.86 2.21
N ASP A 122 -13.00 -9.94 0.89
CA ASP A 122 -12.16 -10.64 -0.11
C ASP A 122 -11.34 -9.61 -0.92
N ARG A 123 -10.46 -10.08 -1.79
CA ARG A 123 -9.73 -9.26 -2.75
C ARG A 123 -10.64 -8.82 -3.88
N ILE A 124 -10.48 -7.57 -4.34
CA ILE A 124 -11.11 -7.06 -5.56
C ILE A 124 -10.73 -7.98 -6.73
N PRO A 125 -11.70 -8.60 -7.43
CA PRO A 125 -11.41 -9.48 -8.55
C PRO A 125 -10.65 -8.76 -9.66
N ASP A 126 -9.78 -9.47 -10.36
CA ASP A 126 -8.95 -8.94 -11.46
C ASP A 126 -9.76 -8.19 -12.51
N THR A 127 -10.95 -8.71 -12.83
CA THR A 127 -11.90 -8.16 -13.80
C THR A 127 -12.61 -6.90 -13.35
N GLU A 128 -12.61 -6.61 -12.04
CA GLU A 128 -13.29 -5.44 -11.45
C GLU A 128 -12.30 -4.32 -11.12
N ILE A 129 -10.99 -4.54 -11.24
CA ILE A 129 -9.97 -3.53 -10.91
C ILE A 129 -10.19 -2.24 -11.69
N ASP A 130 -10.44 -2.33 -13.00
CA ASP A 130 -10.63 -1.15 -13.84
C ASP A 130 -11.97 -0.43 -13.56
N ASN A 131 -12.93 -1.09 -12.91
CA ASN A 131 -14.17 -0.47 -12.43
C ASN A 131 -13.96 0.27 -11.10
N HIS A 132 -12.99 -0.16 -10.30
CA HIS A 132 -12.74 0.36 -8.97
C HIS A 132 -11.54 1.31 -8.86
N ILE A 133 -10.57 1.24 -9.77
CA ILE A 133 -9.32 1.99 -9.64
C ILE A 133 -9.09 2.81 -10.91
N ILE A 134 -9.11 4.12 -10.74
CA ILE A 134 -8.78 5.07 -11.80
C ILE A 134 -7.38 5.62 -11.51
N GLU A 135 -6.51 5.54 -12.51
CA GLU A 135 -5.15 6.08 -12.43
C GLU A 135 -5.16 7.61 -12.52
N GLY A 136 -4.45 8.25 -11.60
CA GLY A 136 -4.14 9.68 -11.62
C GLY A 136 -2.69 9.94 -12.03
N GLU A 137 -2.22 11.15 -11.70
CA GLU A 137 -0.87 11.60 -12.06
C GLU A 137 0.23 10.81 -11.32
N PHE A 138 1.40 10.72 -11.95
CA PHE A 138 2.58 10.20 -11.29
C PHE A 138 3.38 11.37 -10.69
N ILE A 139 3.48 11.40 -9.35
CA ILE A 139 4.09 12.52 -8.64
C ILE A 139 5.59 12.32 -8.35
N GLY A 140 6.15 11.17 -8.71
CA GLY A 140 7.55 10.84 -8.44
C GLY A 140 7.78 10.17 -7.09
N GLU A 141 8.98 10.33 -6.54
CA GLU A 141 9.34 9.77 -5.23
C GLU A 141 8.55 10.44 -4.10
N ILE A 142 8.11 9.62 -3.15
CA ILE A 142 7.33 10.07 -1.99
C ILE A 142 8.31 10.33 -0.86
N VAL A 143 8.19 11.51 -0.24
CA VAL A 143 8.94 11.82 0.97
C VAL A 143 8.21 11.21 2.17
N PRO A 144 8.81 10.25 2.91
CA PRO A 144 8.19 9.64 4.08
C PRO A 144 7.99 10.64 5.21
N ASN A 145 7.00 10.39 6.07
CA ASN A 145 6.86 11.15 7.32
C ASN A 145 7.86 10.65 8.36
N LYS A 146 8.61 11.56 8.98
CA LYS A 146 9.60 11.20 10.01
C LYS A 146 8.91 10.99 11.35
N VAL A 147 9.13 9.83 11.96
CA VAL A 147 8.42 9.40 13.17
C VAL A 147 9.40 8.72 14.12
N SER A 148 9.32 9.02 15.42
CA SER A 148 10.05 8.29 16.47
C SER A 148 9.31 7.00 16.83
N LEU A 149 10.00 6.01 17.41
CA LEU A 149 9.36 4.76 17.81
C LEU A 149 8.24 4.98 18.84
N SER A 150 8.41 5.93 19.75
CA SER A 150 7.40 6.35 20.74
C SER A 150 6.07 6.83 20.14
N ASP A 151 6.13 7.38 18.93
CA ASP A 151 4.99 8.04 18.28
C ASP A 151 4.20 7.08 17.38
N ILE A 152 4.69 5.85 17.20
CA ILE A 152 4.02 4.84 16.38
C ILE A 152 2.72 4.39 17.07
N ASN A 153 1.61 4.64 16.38
CA ASN A 153 0.28 4.28 16.84
C ASN A 153 -0.65 3.97 15.65
N SER A 154 -1.89 3.58 15.93
CA SER A 154 -2.85 3.14 14.90
C SER A 154 -3.20 4.18 13.84
N SER A 155 -2.98 5.48 14.09
CA SER A 155 -3.18 6.52 13.07
C SER A 155 -2.17 6.42 11.92
N LEU A 156 -1.00 5.84 12.16
CA LEU A 156 0.06 5.64 11.17
C LEU A 156 -0.03 4.32 10.42
N TYR A 157 -0.98 3.44 10.79
CA TYR A 157 -1.18 2.18 10.07
C TYR A 157 -1.48 2.45 8.59
N SER A 158 -0.77 1.70 7.74
CA SER A 158 -0.83 1.82 6.28
C SER A 158 -0.34 3.16 5.72
N THR A 159 0.60 3.83 6.41
CA THR A 159 1.28 5.04 5.90
C THR A 159 2.77 4.81 5.71
N LEU A 160 3.41 5.64 4.88
CA LEU A 160 4.84 5.66 4.66
C LEU A 160 5.54 6.54 5.68
N ILE A 161 6.35 5.90 6.52
CA ILE A 161 7.13 6.55 7.56
C ILE A 161 8.63 6.26 7.41
N GLU A 162 9.45 7.17 7.91
CA GLU A 162 10.87 7.00 8.12
C GLU A 162 11.13 7.08 9.63
N ILE A 163 11.72 6.03 10.18
CA ILE A 163 12.16 6.02 11.58
C ILE A 163 13.63 6.45 11.58
N GLN A 164 13.93 7.49 12.35
CA GLN A 164 15.28 8.03 12.46
C GLN A 164 15.96 7.51 13.73
N GLU A 165 17.29 7.44 13.69
CA GLU A 165 18.11 7.07 14.86
C GLU A 165 17.74 5.71 15.49
N ALA A 166 17.37 4.76 14.63
CA ALA A 166 17.02 3.40 15.02
C ALA A 166 18.05 2.39 14.49
N GLU A 167 18.26 1.33 15.26
CA GLU A 167 19.14 0.22 14.94
C GLU A 167 18.49 -1.13 15.27
N PHE A 168 19.03 -2.21 14.71
CA PHE A 168 18.64 -3.56 15.14
C PHE A 168 19.39 -3.91 16.43
N GLU A 169 18.75 -4.68 17.31
CA GLU A 169 19.41 -5.15 18.54
C GLU A 169 20.73 -5.88 18.23
N ASP A 170 21.75 -5.73 19.08
CA ASP A 170 23.11 -6.29 18.89
C ASP A 170 23.13 -7.78 18.50
N GLY A 171 22.18 -8.56 19.03
CA GLY A 171 22.05 -9.99 18.74
C GLY A 171 21.72 -10.33 17.29
N LEU A 172 21.33 -9.35 16.48
CA LEU A 172 20.99 -9.51 15.07
C LEU A 172 22.16 -9.19 14.13
N ILE A 173 23.30 -8.72 14.62
CA ILE A 173 24.46 -8.42 13.78
C ILE A 173 24.91 -9.68 13.02
N GLY A 174 24.96 -9.59 11.69
CA GLY A 174 25.31 -10.70 10.81
C GLY A 174 24.19 -11.72 10.59
N SER A 175 23.00 -11.49 11.17
CA SER A 175 21.79 -12.23 10.84
C SER A 175 21.05 -11.56 9.68
N THR A 176 20.31 -12.35 8.92
CA THR A 176 19.47 -11.83 7.84
C THR A 176 18.15 -11.27 8.38
N LEU A 177 17.49 -10.40 7.62
CA LEU A 177 16.16 -9.88 7.98
C LEU A 177 15.07 -10.97 8.02
N ALA A 178 15.10 -11.94 7.10
CA ALA A 178 14.26 -13.13 7.06
C ALA A 178 15.05 -14.35 6.53
N ILE A 179 14.45 -15.54 6.44
CA ILE A 179 15.11 -16.70 5.80
C ILE A 179 14.65 -16.76 4.33
N PRO A 180 15.48 -16.37 3.35
CA PRO A 180 15.03 -16.16 1.97
C PRO A 180 14.46 -17.43 1.31
N ASN A 181 13.66 -17.24 0.25
CA ASN A 181 13.13 -18.30 -0.61
C ASN A 181 12.16 -19.25 0.11
N GLY A 182 11.28 -18.72 0.95
CA GLY A 182 10.27 -19.52 1.65
C GLY A 182 10.82 -20.22 2.90
N GLY A 183 11.98 -19.80 3.41
CA GLY A 183 12.60 -20.40 4.58
C GLY A 183 12.00 -19.94 5.91
N GLY A 184 11.09 -18.96 5.89
CA GLY A 184 10.35 -18.47 7.05
C GLY A 184 10.51 -16.98 7.33
N THR A 185 9.36 -16.31 7.43
CA THR A 185 9.21 -14.93 7.94
C THR A 185 9.83 -14.80 9.34
N GLN A 186 10.51 -13.68 9.60
CA GLN A 186 11.19 -13.44 10.88
C GLN A 186 10.71 -12.14 11.52
N ASN A 187 10.82 -12.09 12.85
CA ASN A 187 10.66 -10.87 13.63
C ASN A 187 12.05 -10.39 14.05
N ARG A 188 12.29 -9.09 13.93
CA ARG A 188 13.54 -8.41 14.27
C ARG A 188 13.22 -7.26 15.19
N THR A 189 13.89 -7.17 16.33
CA THR A 189 13.74 -6.02 17.23
C THR A 189 14.54 -4.86 16.67
N VAL A 190 13.86 -3.73 16.51
CA VAL A 190 14.45 -2.43 16.22
C VAL A 190 14.33 -1.59 17.48
N GLU A 191 15.41 -0.93 17.87
CA GLU A 191 15.45 -0.03 19.02
C GLU A 191 16.01 1.33 18.63
N ASP A 192 15.61 2.37 19.36
CA ASP A 192 16.18 3.70 19.23
C ASP A 192 17.12 4.03 20.39
N CYS A 193 17.82 5.16 20.26
CA CYS A 193 18.71 5.67 21.31
C CYS A 193 17.97 6.02 22.62
N GLY A 194 16.64 6.17 22.58
CA GLY A 194 15.78 6.40 23.74
C GLY A 194 15.44 5.12 24.51
N GLY A 195 15.70 3.95 23.93
CA GLY A 195 15.37 2.63 24.47
C GLY A 195 13.97 2.15 24.12
N ASP A 196 13.23 2.87 23.27
CA ASP A 196 11.97 2.39 22.72
C ASP A 196 12.24 1.28 21.71
N LYS A 197 11.31 0.32 21.61
CA LYS A 197 11.48 -0.87 20.79
C LYS A 197 10.24 -1.15 19.95
N ILE A 198 10.45 -1.60 18.72
CA ILE A 198 9.41 -2.12 17.84
C ILE A 198 9.84 -3.43 17.19
N THR A 199 8.88 -4.27 16.84
CA THR A 199 9.14 -5.46 16.04
C THR A 199 8.99 -5.14 14.56
N LEU A 200 10.06 -5.26 13.79
CA LEU A 200 10.01 -5.37 12.35
C LEU A 200 9.71 -6.83 11.97
N ARG A 201 8.63 -7.05 11.22
CA ARG A 201 8.32 -8.36 10.64
C ARG A 201 8.70 -8.37 9.18
N ALA A 202 9.67 -9.20 8.80
CA ALA A 202 10.18 -9.28 7.42
C ALA A 202 9.76 -10.58 6.74
N SER A 203 9.14 -10.46 5.56
CA SER A 203 8.75 -11.59 4.72
C SER A 203 9.97 -12.31 4.15
N ASP A 204 9.91 -13.63 4.08
CA ASP A 204 10.88 -14.50 3.41
C ASP A 204 10.79 -14.48 1.88
N PHE A 205 9.72 -13.90 1.35
CA PHE A 205 9.58 -13.61 -0.08
C PHE A 205 10.06 -12.20 -0.43
N ALA A 206 10.47 -11.40 0.55
CA ALA A 206 10.98 -10.07 0.29
C ALA A 206 12.35 -10.12 -0.43
N ASP A 207 12.60 -9.19 -1.34
CA ASP A 207 13.90 -9.07 -2.01
C ASP A 207 15.03 -8.75 -1.01
N PHE A 208 14.72 -8.02 0.06
CA PHE A 208 15.60 -7.72 1.18
C PHE A 208 15.65 -8.83 2.26
N ALA A 209 14.99 -9.98 2.07
CA ALA A 209 14.95 -11.04 3.08
C ALA A 209 16.36 -11.48 3.53
N GLY A 210 17.30 -11.54 2.59
CA GLY A 210 18.67 -11.98 2.84
C GLY A 210 19.65 -10.87 3.19
N ALA A 211 19.18 -9.63 3.34
CA ALA A 211 19.99 -8.49 3.75
C ALA A 211 20.45 -8.64 5.20
#